data_AF-A0A5C1QF90-F1
#
_entry.id   AF-A0A5C1QF90-F1
#
_cell.length_a   1.000
_cell.length_b   1.000
_cell.length_c   1.000
_cell.angle_alpha   90.00
_cell.angle_beta   90.00
_cell.angle_gamma   90.00
#
_symmetry.space_group_name_H-M   'P 1'
#
loop_
_entity.id
_entity.type
_entity.pdbx_description
1 polymer ?
#
loop_
_entity_poly.entity_id
_entity_poly.type
_entity_poly.pdbx_seq_one_letter_code
_entity_poly.pdbx_strand_id
1 'polypeptide(L)'
;MNKTFIRTCVYILSGIILGYFILHPVSYLIIDFSKGESFGFLEILKKSFAFTHLTMAFYFMLLGGIIGLLFVLYYNLENKVYTEFTDLNIQMDDRSKNILNIIDKDSENLTIFIKQIWPTLNSIHTGISLVISDNDEMTKTRKRDILSITKENISSVFNLIDIMTAYEDNERNK
;
A
#
# COMPACT_ATOMS: atom_id res chain seq x y z
N MET A 1 20.64 15.27 -3.22
CA MET A 1 19.80 14.71 -4.31
C MET A 1 18.63 13.95 -3.68
N ASN A 2 17.39 14.18 -4.10
CA ASN A 2 16.20 13.63 -3.45
C ASN A 2 16.14 12.09 -3.60
N LYS A 3 16.02 11.33 -2.49
CA LYS A 3 15.99 9.85 -2.49
C LYS A 3 14.85 9.31 -3.37
N THR A 4 13.72 10.01 -3.43
CA THR A 4 12.58 9.64 -4.28
C THR A 4 12.93 9.77 -5.75
N PHE A 5 13.63 10.84 -6.13
CA PHE A 5 14.06 11.06 -7.51
C PHE A 5 15.02 9.97 -8.00
N ILE A 6 16.02 9.61 -7.17
CA ILE A 6 16.97 8.53 -7.48
C ILE A 6 16.22 7.22 -7.72
N ARG A 7 15.29 6.89 -6.82
CA ARG A 7 14.49 5.67 -6.91
C ARG A 7 13.67 5.64 -8.20
N THR A 8 12.99 6.73 -8.54
CA THR A 8 12.25 6.86 -9.80
C THR A 8 13.13 6.60 -11.01
N CYS A 9 14.31 7.22 -11.07
CA CYS A 9 15.26 7.01 -12.17
C CYS A 9 15.71 5.55 -12.28
N VAL A 10 16.00 4.88 -11.16
CA VAL A 10 16.40 3.47 -11.15
C VAL A 10 15.32 2.59 -11.76
N TYR A 11 14.07 2.70 -11.31
CA TYR A 11 12.98 1.87 -11.85
C TYR A 11 12.67 2.15 -13.33
N ILE A 12 12.73 3.41 -13.77
CA ILE A 12 12.56 3.74 -15.19
C ILE A 12 13.68 3.12 -16.03
N LEU A 13 14.94 3.26 -15.60
CA LEU A 13 16.09 2.69 -16.30
C LEU A 13 16.05 1.16 -16.32
N SER A 14 15.69 0.53 -15.19
CA SER A 14 15.46 -0.92 -15.13
C SER A 14 14.35 -1.34 -16.08
N GLY A 15 13.24 -0.59 -16.15
CA GLY A 15 12.16 -0.82 -17.11
C GLY A 15 12.63 -0.74 -18.55
N ILE A 16 13.42 0.28 -18.91
CA ILE A 16 14.04 0.44 -20.24
C ILE A 16 14.91 -0.78 -20.59
N ILE A 17 15.75 -1.23 -19.66
CA ILE A 17 16.63 -2.39 -19.83
C ILE A 17 15.80 -3.66 -20.04
N LEU A 18 14.77 -3.89 -19.22
CA LEU A 18 13.87 -5.05 -19.37
C LEU A 18 13.10 -4.99 -20.71
N GLY A 19 12.69 -3.80 -21.14
CA GLY A 19 12.09 -3.59 -22.45
C GLY A 19 13.01 -4.04 -23.58
N TYR A 20 14.27 -3.62 -23.54
CA TYR A 20 15.25 -3.96 -24.57
C TYR A 20 15.68 -5.43 -24.55
N PHE A 21 16.01 -5.99 -23.38
CA PHE A 21 16.61 -7.31 -23.28
C PHE A 21 15.61 -8.45 -23.14
N ILE A 22 14.38 -8.17 -22.72
CA ILE A 22 13.35 -9.20 -22.50
C ILE A 22 12.18 -9.00 -23.46
N LEU A 23 11.46 -7.88 -23.34
CA LEU A 23 10.22 -7.70 -24.12
C LEU A 23 10.47 -7.76 -25.63
N HIS A 24 11.57 -7.15 -26.09
CA HIS A 24 11.90 -7.13 -27.51
C HIS A 24 12.24 -8.54 -28.07
N PRO A 25 13.21 -9.31 -27.53
CA PRO A 25 13.44 -10.69 -28.00
C PRO A 25 12.25 -11.62 -27.85
N VAL A 26 11.46 -11.48 -26.78
CA VAL A 26 10.24 -12.28 -26.57
C VAL A 26 9.20 -11.97 -27.64
N SER A 27 9.03 -10.70 -28.01
CA SER A 27 8.11 -10.33 -29.09
C SER A 27 8.52 -10.95 -30.43
N TYR A 28 9.82 -11.00 -30.70
CA TYR A 28 10.37 -11.61 -31.91
C TYR A 28 10.12 -13.12 -31.91
N LEU A 29 10.35 -13.78 -30.77
CA LEU A 29 10.03 -15.19 -30.56
C LEU A 29 8.55 -15.46 -30.85
N ILE A 30 7.63 -14.66 -30.32
CA ILE A 30 6.19 -14.83 -30.56
C ILE A 30 5.86 -14.72 -32.06
N ILE A 31 6.45 -13.76 -32.77
CA ILE A 31 6.23 -13.57 -34.20
C ILE A 31 6.76 -14.77 -34.99
N ASP A 32 7.97 -15.25 -34.71
CA ASP A 32 8.56 -16.41 -35.40
C ASP A 32 7.74 -17.68 -35.15
N PHE A 33 7.31 -17.92 -33.91
CA PHE A 33 6.39 -19.02 -33.58
C PHE A 33 5.08 -18.91 -34.37
N SER A 34 4.52 -17.70 -34.51
CA SER A 34 3.29 -17.49 -35.27
C SER A 34 3.44 -17.75 -36.77
N LYS A 35 4.66 -17.63 -37.30
CA LYS A 35 5.00 -17.91 -38.70
C LYS A 35 5.36 -19.37 -38.97
N GLY A 36 5.45 -20.21 -37.94
CA GLY A 36 5.88 -21.60 -38.05
C GLY A 36 7.38 -21.75 -38.36
N GLU A 37 8.17 -20.70 -38.16
CA GLU A 37 9.62 -20.73 -38.34
C GLU A 37 10.27 -21.22 -37.04
N SER A 38 10.90 -22.40 -37.08
CA SER A 38 11.62 -22.95 -35.94
C SER A 38 13.08 -22.53 -36.01
N PHE A 39 13.39 -21.36 -35.46
CA PHE A 39 14.77 -20.95 -35.22
C PHE A 39 15.19 -21.32 -33.80
N GLY A 40 16.47 -21.68 -33.64
CA GLY A 40 17.05 -21.87 -32.31
C GLY A 40 17.02 -20.56 -31.52
N PHE A 41 16.90 -20.63 -30.19
CA PHE A 41 16.88 -19.47 -29.29
C PHE A 41 18.03 -18.47 -29.55
N LEU A 42 19.23 -18.97 -29.85
CA LEU A 42 20.40 -18.14 -30.14
C LEU A 42 20.23 -17.30 -31.43
N GLU A 43 19.53 -17.83 -32.42
CA GLU A 43 19.29 -17.17 -33.69
C GLU A 43 18.22 -16.08 -33.56
N ILE A 44 17.20 -16.31 -32.72
CA ILE A 44 16.20 -15.29 -32.33
C ILE A 44 16.90 -14.12 -31.63
N LEU A 45 17.84 -14.37 -30.72
CA LEU A 45 18.61 -13.29 -30.08
C LEU A 45 19.44 -12.52 -31.12
N LYS A 46 20.13 -13.22 -32.02
CA LYS A 46 20.93 -12.55 -33.07
C LYS A 46 20.07 -11.69 -34.00
N LYS A 47 18.89 -12.18 -34.40
CA LYS A 47 17.96 -11.43 -35.26
C LYS A 47 17.32 -10.27 -34.51
N SER A 48 16.85 -10.48 -33.29
CA SER A 48 16.26 -9.41 -32.48
C SER A 48 17.23 -8.25 -32.24
N PHE A 49 18.52 -8.49 -32.02
CA PHE A 49 19.51 -7.41 -31.88
C PHE A 49 20.12 -6.92 -33.21
N ALA A 50 19.62 -7.37 -34.36
CA ALA A 50 20.10 -6.87 -35.64
C ALA A 50 19.70 -5.40 -35.86
N PHE A 51 20.53 -4.68 -36.62
CA PHE A 51 20.33 -3.24 -36.88
C PHE A 51 18.95 -2.92 -37.48
N THR A 52 18.38 -3.84 -38.26
CA THR A 52 17.05 -3.73 -38.86
C THR A 52 15.92 -3.63 -37.84
N HIS A 53 16.12 -4.10 -36.61
CA HIS A 53 15.11 -4.10 -35.54
C HIS A 53 15.36 -3.04 -34.47
N LEU A 54 16.35 -2.15 -34.67
CA LEU A 54 16.72 -1.14 -33.69
C LEU A 54 15.58 -0.16 -33.37
N THR A 55 14.77 0.22 -34.38
CA THR A 55 13.57 1.03 -34.17
C THR A 55 12.54 0.31 -33.30
N MET A 56 12.35 -0.99 -33.52
CA MET A 56 11.42 -1.79 -32.71
C MET A 56 11.93 -1.95 -31.28
N ALA A 57 13.23 -2.17 -31.11
CA ALA A 57 13.87 -2.22 -29.81
C ALA A 57 13.67 -0.91 -29.03
N PHE A 58 13.74 0.24 -29.71
CA PHE A 58 13.46 1.55 -29.10
C PHE A 58 11.99 1.67 -28.62
N TYR A 59 11.02 1.17 -29.40
CA TYR A 59 9.63 1.11 -28.94
C TYR A 59 9.46 0.27 -27.67
N PHE A 60 10.10 -0.90 -27.59
CA PHE A 60 10.06 -1.73 -26.38
C PHE A 60 10.78 -1.10 -25.19
N MET A 61 11.88 -0.37 -25.42
CA MET A 61 12.55 0.43 -24.39
C MET A 61 11.61 1.49 -23.81
N LEU A 62 10.88 2.22 -24.67
CA LEU A 62 9.91 3.21 -24.22
C LEU A 62 8.76 2.57 -23.44
N LEU A 63 8.20 1.47 -23.94
CA LEU A 63 7.16 0.71 -23.24
C LEU A 63 7.64 0.22 -21.87
N GLY A 64 8.85 -0.34 -21.80
CA GLY A 64 9.47 -0.76 -20.55
C GLY A 64 9.68 0.41 -19.57
N GLY A 65 10.12 1.57 -20.07
CA GLY A 65 10.24 2.78 -19.26
C GLY A 65 8.91 3.29 -18.71
N ILE A 66 7.83 3.24 -19.50
CA ILE A 66 6.47 3.58 -19.05
C ILE A 66 6.01 2.61 -17.95
N ILE A 67 6.24 1.31 -18.12
CA ILE A 67 5.92 0.30 -17.09
C ILE A 67 6.71 0.58 -15.80
N GLY A 68 8.00 0.89 -15.91
CA GLY A 68 8.84 1.27 -14.76
C GLY A 68 8.31 2.52 -14.05
N LEU A 69 7.87 3.54 -14.79
CA LEU A 69 7.24 4.74 -14.23
C LEU A 69 5.93 4.41 -13.50
N LEU A 70 5.05 3.61 -14.11
CA LEU A 70 3.79 3.18 -13.49
C LEU A 70 4.05 2.41 -12.19
N PHE A 71 5.07 1.56 -12.17
CA PHE A 71 5.45 0.81 -10.98
C PHE A 71 5.91 1.73 -9.84
N VAL A 72 6.68 2.77 -10.14
CA VAL A 72 7.09 3.78 -9.15
C VAL A 72 5.89 4.53 -8.57
N LEU A 73 4.95 4.93 -9.44
CA LEU A 73 3.73 5.61 -9.00
C LEU A 73 2.90 4.73 -8.07
N TYR A 74 2.74 3.45 -8.43
CA TYR A 74 2.07 2.47 -7.60
C TYR A 74 2.78 2.29 -6.24
N TYR A 75 4.09 2.06 -6.26
CA TYR A 75 4.88 1.83 -5.04
C TYR A 75 4.92 3.05 -4.11
N ASN A 76 4.96 4.26 -4.66
CA ASN A 76 4.88 5.49 -3.87
C ASN A 76 3.50 5.66 -3.21
N LEU A 77 2.44 5.31 -3.93
CA LEU A 77 1.08 5.36 -3.39
C LEU A 77 0.89 4.31 -2.28
N GLU A 78 1.38 3.09 -2.50
CA GLU A 78 1.39 2.01 -1.52
C GLU A 78 2.15 2.40 -0.25
N ASN A 79 3.38 2.91 -0.37
CA ASN A 79 4.15 3.36 0.80
C ASN A 79 3.45 4.46 1.59
N LYS A 80 2.79 5.41 0.90
CA LYS A 80 2.03 6.46 1.58
C LYS A 80 0.91 5.85 2.43
N VAL A 81 0.17 4.89 1.87
CA VAL A 81 -0.89 4.18 2.59
C VAL A 81 -0.34 3.39 3.78
N TYR A 82 0.76 2.65 3.62
CA TYR A 82 1.39 1.92 4.72
C TYR A 82 1.92 2.82 5.84
N THR A 83 2.46 3.98 5.48
CA THR A 83 2.93 4.97 6.47
C THR A 83 1.74 5.53 7.27
N GLU A 84 0.66 5.91 6.59
CA GLU A 84 -0.58 6.34 7.25
C GLU A 84 -1.14 5.26 8.20
N PHE A 85 -1.07 3.97 7.82
CA PHE A 85 -1.45 2.85 8.69
C PHE A 85 -0.58 2.74 9.93
N THR A 86 0.73 2.89 9.77
CA THR A 86 1.69 2.79 10.87
C THR A 86 1.46 3.92 11.87
N ASP A 87 1.26 5.15 11.38
CA ASP A 87 0.99 6.32 12.21
C ASP A 87 -0.33 6.17 12.98
N LEU A 88 -1.38 5.67 12.32
CA LEU A 88 -2.66 5.38 12.97
C LEU A 88 -2.51 4.33 14.08
N ASN A 89 -1.74 3.28 13.83
CA ASN A 89 -1.53 2.20 14.80
C ASN A 89 -0.76 2.69 16.04
N ILE A 90 0.27 3.54 15.84
CA ILE A 90 1.02 4.16 16.95
C ILE A 90 0.10 5.06 17.79
N GLN A 91 -0.70 5.91 17.15
CA GLN A 91 -1.65 6.79 17.86
C GLN A 91 -2.68 5.99 18.66
N MET A 92 -3.13 4.86 18.12
CA MET A 92 -4.02 3.94 18.83
C MET A 92 -3.36 3.27 20.02
N ASP A 93 -2.11 2.79 19.89
CA ASP A 93 -1.38 2.14 20.98
C ASP A 93 -1.12 3.10 22.15
N ASP A 94 -0.66 4.32 21.86
CA ASP A 94 -0.42 5.34 22.89
C ASP A 94 -1.70 5.74 23.62
N ARG A 95 -2.83 5.89 22.91
CA ARG A 95 -4.10 6.22 23.55
C ARG A 95 -4.75 5.04 24.26
N SER A 96 -4.56 3.80 23.78
CA SER A 96 -4.97 2.59 24.50
C SER A 96 -4.29 2.50 25.86
N LYS A 97 -2.98 2.80 25.92
CA LYS A 97 -2.24 2.90 27.19
C LYS A 97 -2.79 4.00 28.11
N ASN A 98 -3.15 5.16 27.56
CA ASN A 98 -3.76 6.24 28.35
C ASN A 98 -5.12 5.83 28.92
N ILE A 99 -5.95 5.13 28.15
CA ILE A 99 -7.25 4.67 28.65
C ILE A 99 -7.07 3.56 29.68
N LEU A 100 -6.17 2.60 29.48
CA LEU A 100 -5.83 1.60 30.51
C LEU A 100 -5.39 2.26 31.83
N ASN A 101 -4.61 3.34 31.75
CA ASN A 101 -4.20 4.12 32.93
C ASN A 101 -5.37 4.86 33.62
N ILE A 102 -6.43 5.21 32.90
CA ILE A 102 -7.65 5.81 33.46
C ILE A 102 -8.52 4.73 34.11
N ILE A 103 -8.64 3.58 33.46
CA ILE A 103 -9.43 2.43 33.90
C ILE A 103 -8.88 1.83 35.20
N ASP A 104 -7.54 1.71 35.33
CA ASP A 104 -6.90 1.19 36.55
C ASP A 104 -7.16 2.09 37.78
N LYS A 105 -7.71 3.30 37.59
CA LYS A 105 -7.96 4.26 38.66
C LYS A 105 -9.41 4.29 39.19
N ASP A 106 -10.41 3.82 38.45
CA ASP A 106 -11.83 3.87 38.87
C ASP A 106 -12.69 2.69 38.38
N SER A 107 -13.31 1.96 39.31
CA SER A 107 -14.07 0.72 39.03
C SER A 107 -15.41 0.95 38.30
N GLU A 108 -15.99 2.14 38.37
CA GLU A 108 -17.28 2.46 37.76
C GLU A 108 -17.11 2.83 36.27
N ASN A 109 -16.03 3.54 35.93
CA ASN A 109 -15.62 3.86 34.56
C ASN A 109 -15.26 2.63 33.72
N LEU A 110 -14.76 1.56 34.35
CA LEU A 110 -14.50 0.26 33.70
C LEU A 110 -15.76 -0.30 33.01
N THR A 111 -16.93 -0.14 33.62
CA THR A 111 -18.19 -0.69 33.08
C THR A 111 -18.67 0.10 31.86
N ILE A 112 -18.49 1.42 31.88
CA ILE A 112 -18.84 2.31 30.76
C ILE A 112 -17.85 2.07 29.60
N PHE A 113 -16.56 1.91 29.90
CA PHE A 113 -15.53 1.58 28.91
C PHE A 113 -15.81 0.26 28.19
N ILE A 114 -16.09 -0.81 28.94
CA ILE A 114 -16.39 -2.15 28.37
C ILE A 114 -17.66 -2.13 27.52
N LYS A 115 -18.68 -1.33 27.88
CA LYS A 115 -19.94 -1.28 27.13
C LYS A 115 -19.90 -0.37 25.90
N GLN A 116 -19.22 0.76 25.96
CA GLN A 116 -19.29 1.78 24.90
C GLN A 116 -18.05 1.80 24.00
N ILE A 117 -16.86 1.56 24.53
CA ILE A 117 -15.61 1.77 23.80
C ILE A 117 -15.03 0.45 23.27
N TRP A 118 -15.19 -0.65 24.02
CA TRP A 118 -14.71 -1.98 23.60
C TRP A 118 -15.24 -2.47 22.25
N PRO A 119 -16.54 -2.35 21.90
CA PRO A 119 -17.04 -2.81 20.60
C PRO A 119 -16.41 -2.05 19.43
N THR A 120 -16.15 -0.76 19.62
CA THR A 120 -15.57 0.11 18.60
C THR A 120 -14.07 -0.14 18.46
N LEU A 121 -13.35 -0.33 19.56
CA LEU A 121 -11.96 -0.78 19.58
C LEU A 121 -11.79 -2.15 18.88
N ASN A 122 -12.68 -3.10 19.18
CA ASN A 122 -12.66 -4.43 18.56
C ASN A 122 -12.95 -4.35 17.05
N SER A 123 -13.87 -3.47 16.63
CA SER A 123 -14.15 -3.24 15.20
C SER A 123 -12.95 -2.62 14.48
N ILE A 124 -12.24 -1.68 15.13
CA ILE A 124 -11.02 -1.08 14.57
C ILE A 124 -9.90 -2.12 14.48
N HIS A 125 -9.66 -2.90 15.54
CA HIS A 125 -8.66 -3.97 15.54
C HIS A 125 -8.93 -5.01 14.45
N THR A 126 -10.20 -5.42 14.29
CA THR A 126 -10.63 -6.33 13.23
C THR A 126 -10.41 -5.72 11.84
N GLY A 127 -10.74 -4.43 11.65
CA GLY A 127 -10.51 -3.71 10.41
C GLY A 127 -9.03 -3.62 10.04
N ILE A 128 -8.16 -3.31 11.01
CA ILE A 128 -6.71 -3.25 10.82
C ILE A 128 -6.14 -4.66 10.53
N SER A 129 -6.58 -5.68 11.27
CA SER A 129 -6.17 -7.07 11.04
C SER A 129 -6.51 -7.55 9.63
N LEU A 130 -7.71 -7.24 9.13
CA LEU A 130 -8.13 -7.55 7.76
C LEU A 130 -7.34 -6.81 6.68
N VAL A 131 -6.82 -5.62 6.99
CA VAL A 131 -5.96 -4.87 6.06
C VAL A 131 -4.53 -5.43 6.05
N ILE A 132 -4.04 -5.90 7.21
CA ILE A 132 -2.69 -6.47 7.38
C ILE A 132 -2.62 -7.92 6.86
N SER A 133 -3.71 -8.70 6.90
CA SER A 133 -3.73 -10.06 6.35
C SER A 133 -3.68 -10.03 4.81
N ASP A 134 -2.50 -10.27 4.27
CA ASP A 134 -2.04 -9.71 2.99
C ASP A 134 -2.29 -10.56 1.72
N ASN A 135 -3.41 -11.28 1.61
CA ASN A 135 -3.47 -12.38 0.61
C ASN A 135 -4.58 -12.36 -0.45
N ASP A 136 -5.33 -11.26 -0.63
CA ASP A 136 -6.38 -11.25 -1.67
C ASP A 136 -6.46 -9.95 -2.47
N GLU A 137 -6.46 -10.05 -3.81
CA GLU A 137 -6.60 -8.92 -4.74
C GLU A 137 -7.94 -8.19 -4.56
N MET A 138 -8.96 -8.89 -4.05
CA MET A 138 -10.26 -8.34 -3.66
C MET A 138 -10.18 -7.29 -2.54
N THR A 139 -9.03 -7.19 -1.87
CA THR A 139 -8.85 -6.31 -0.70
C THR A 139 -8.38 -4.91 -1.08
N LYS A 140 -7.91 -4.59 -2.30
CA LYS A 140 -7.36 -3.23 -2.58
C LYS A 140 -8.42 -2.12 -2.56
N THR A 141 -9.60 -2.34 -3.15
CA THR A 141 -10.71 -1.38 -3.10
C THR A 141 -11.36 -1.38 -1.72
N ARG A 142 -11.58 -2.58 -1.14
CA ARG A 142 -12.08 -2.74 0.22
C ARG A 142 -11.15 -2.15 1.29
N LYS A 143 -9.83 -2.15 1.11
CA LYS A 143 -8.85 -1.55 2.02
C LYS A 143 -9.11 -0.04 2.17
N ARG A 144 -9.51 0.66 1.10
CA ARG A 144 -9.85 2.10 1.17
C ARG A 144 -11.17 2.34 1.92
N ASP A 145 -12.20 1.55 1.64
CA ASP A 145 -13.50 1.69 2.31
C ASP A 145 -13.39 1.28 3.78
N ILE A 146 -12.68 0.19 4.08
CA ILE A 146 -12.32 -0.25 5.43
C ILE A 146 -11.49 0.83 6.12
N LEU A 147 -10.53 1.48 5.44
CA LEU A 147 -9.78 2.60 6.00
C LEU A 147 -10.69 3.78 6.33
N SER A 148 -11.66 4.11 5.46
CA SER A 148 -12.62 5.18 5.70
C SER A 148 -13.51 4.88 6.91
N ILE A 149 -14.09 3.68 6.97
CA ILE A 149 -14.90 3.21 8.09
C ILE A 149 -14.08 3.15 9.37
N THR A 150 -12.82 2.71 9.28
CA THR A 150 -11.90 2.66 10.42
C THR A 150 -11.56 4.07 10.92
N LYS A 151 -11.29 5.03 10.01
CA LYS A 151 -11.07 6.44 10.37
C LYS A 151 -12.30 7.06 11.03
N GLU A 152 -13.50 6.78 10.52
CA GLU A 152 -14.75 7.29 11.08
C GLU A 152 -15.05 6.70 12.47
N ASN A 153 -14.81 5.40 12.65
CA ASN A 153 -14.93 4.73 13.94
C ASN A 153 -13.89 5.23 14.96
N ILE A 154 -12.64 5.44 14.52
CA ILE A 154 -11.58 6.06 15.34
C ILE A 154 -12.00 7.47 15.77
N SER A 155 -12.50 8.29 14.84
CA SER A 155 -12.98 9.65 15.16
C SER A 155 -14.15 9.64 16.14
N SER A 156 -15.05 8.67 16.02
CA SER A 156 -16.19 8.49 16.93
C SER A 156 -15.74 8.09 18.34
N VAL A 157 -14.74 7.21 18.44
CA VAL A 157 -14.10 6.87 19.73
C VAL A 157 -13.41 8.07 20.34
N PHE A 158 -12.71 8.89 19.54
CA PHE A 158 -12.08 10.11 20.05
C PHE A 158 -13.08 11.12 20.59
N ASN A 159 -14.19 11.37 19.88
CA ASN A 159 -15.24 12.24 20.39
C ASN A 159 -15.83 11.72 21.71
N LEU A 160 -16.03 10.41 21.85
CA LEU A 160 -16.52 9.82 23.10
C LEU A 160 -15.53 9.98 24.25
N ILE A 161 -14.23 9.81 23.99
CA ILE A 161 -13.17 10.02 25.00
C ILE A 161 -13.10 11.48 25.40
N ASP A 162 -13.13 12.42 24.46
CA ASP A 162 -13.07 13.85 24.74
C ASP A 162 -14.29 14.30 25.58
N ILE A 163 -15.48 13.76 25.30
CA ILE A 163 -16.69 13.98 26.10
C ILE A 163 -16.54 13.43 27.52
N MET A 164 -16.00 12.21 27.68
CA MET A 164 -15.78 11.60 29.00
C MET A 164 -14.75 12.39 29.82
N THR A 165 -13.66 12.82 29.20
CA THR A 165 -12.61 13.60 29.86
C THR A 165 -13.13 14.97 30.30
N ALA A 166 -13.91 15.64 29.44
CA ALA A 166 -14.56 16.91 29.77
C ALA A 166 -15.65 16.78 30.85
N TYR A 167 -16.27 15.61 30.97
CA TYR A 167 -17.24 15.31 32.03
C TYR A 167 -16.53 15.15 33.38
N GLU A 168 -15.45 14.36 33.44
CA GLU A 168 -14.65 14.20 34.67
C GLU A 168 -14.06 15.53 35.16
N ASP A 169 -13.55 16.36 34.26
CA ASP A 169 -13.00 17.67 34.61
C ASP A 169 -14.09 18.62 35.16
N ASN A 170 -15.33 18.52 34.68
CA ASN A 170 -16.44 19.30 35.23
C ASN A 170 -16.93 18.79 36.59
N GLU A 171 -16.89 17.47 36.83
CA GLU A 171 -17.24 16.93 38.15
C GLU A 171 -16.17 17.22 39.21
N ARG A 172 -14.89 17.23 38.84
CA ARG A 172 -13.81 17.59 39.77
C ARG A 172 -13.77 19.06 40.17
N ASN A 173 -14.39 19.94 39.38
CA ASN A 173 -14.43 21.39 39.60
C ASN A 173 -15.75 21.88 40.24
N LYS A 174 -16.64 20.98 40.65
CA LYS A 174 -17.84 21.26 41.46
C LYS A 174 -17.58 20.96 42.93
#